data_AF-A0A3N5XRI6-F1
#
_entry.id   AF-A0A3N5XRI6-F1
#
_cell.length_a   1.000
_cell.length_b   1.000
_cell.length_c   1.000
_cell.angle_alpha   90.00
_cell.angle_beta   90.00
_cell.angle_gamma   90.00
#
_symmetry.space_group_name_H-M   'P 1'
#
loop_
_entity.id
_entity.type
_entity.pdbx_description
1 polymer ?
#
loop_
_entity_poly.entity_id
_entity_poly.type
_entity_poly.pdbx_seq_one_letter_code
_entity_poly.pdbx_strand_id
1 'polypeptide(L)'
;MHVGVVPTSRHGYDYMRQLHGSSHQRKMIAEINEPFTPSLVVMDGLEAFVDGGPATGKRAKGNVLWASADRVAADAVGVALLKLLGSNEQIMGRKIFEQEQIVRAVELGLGMDRPEKIEFITGDPDSTKYSEKIKEILLAG
;
A
#
# COMPACT_ATOMS: atom_id res chain seq x y z
N MET A 1 -12.36 18.66 -8.54
CA MET A 1 -11.88 17.50 -7.76
C MET A 1 -10.57 17.92 -7.09
N HIS A 2 -10.45 17.87 -5.76
CA HIS A 2 -9.28 18.36 -5.00
C HIS A 2 -8.42 17.22 -4.43
N VAL A 3 -8.55 16.00 -4.95
CA VAL A 3 -7.69 14.91 -4.51
C VAL A 3 -6.31 15.10 -5.11
N GLY A 4 -5.25 14.80 -4.36
CA GLY A 4 -3.85 14.86 -4.84
C GLY A 4 -3.18 16.22 -4.71
N VAL A 5 -3.90 17.25 -4.28
CA VAL A 5 -3.34 18.54 -3.82
C VAL A 5 -3.23 18.55 -2.31
N VAL A 6 -2.29 19.34 -1.79
CA VAL A 6 -2.12 19.54 -0.34
C VAL A 6 -3.50 19.85 0.27
N PRO A 7 -3.91 19.12 1.31
CA PRO A 7 -5.11 19.43 2.06
C PRO A 7 -5.16 20.90 2.46
N THR A 8 -6.11 21.66 1.95
CA THR A 8 -6.34 23.02 2.44
C THR A 8 -7.82 23.25 2.74
N SER A 9 -8.07 23.90 3.88
CA SER A 9 -9.39 24.44 4.23
C SER A 9 -9.71 25.75 3.50
N ARG A 10 -8.79 26.24 2.64
CA ARG A 10 -8.87 27.56 1.98
C ARG A 10 -10.06 27.67 1.04
N HIS A 11 -10.64 26.55 0.61
CA HIS A 11 -11.81 26.51 -0.26
C HIS A 11 -13.12 26.28 0.50
N GLY A 12 -13.12 26.38 1.84
CA GLY A 12 -14.32 26.24 2.68
C GLY A 12 -14.76 24.80 2.97
N TYR A 13 -14.00 23.81 2.53
CA TYR A 13 -14.29 22.39 2.73
C TYR A 13 -13.21 21.70 3.56
N ASP A 14 -13.63 20.81 4.45
CA ASP A 14 -12.80 20.15 5.44
C ASP A 14 -12.57 18.66 5.12
N TYR A 15 -12.37 18.38 3.82
CA TYR A 15 -12.37 17.01 3.27
C TYR A 15 -11.39 16.07 3.98
N MET A 16 -10.21 16.55 4.38
CA MET A 16 -9.26 15.69 5.08
C MET A 16 -9.67 15.36 6.51
N ARG A 17 -10.32 16.29 7.24
CA ARG A 17 -10.83 15.95 8.58
C ARG A 17 -11.99 14.97 8.47
N GLN A 18 -12.86 15.16 7.47
CA GLN A 18 -13.97 14.24 7.19
C GLN A 18 -13.47 12.84 6.83
N LEU A 19 -12.44 12.73 5.97
CA LEU A 19 -11.81 11.46 5.64
C LEU A 19 -11.20 10.81 6.88
N HIS A 20 -10.38 11.53 7.66
CA HIS A 20 -9.72 10.98 8.85
C HIS A 20 -10.68 10.64 10.00
N GLY A 21 -11.81 11.34 10.10
CA GLY A 21 -12.83 11.10 11.12
C GLY A 21 -13.87 10.04 10.74
N SER A 22 -13.82 9.50 9.52
CA SER A 22 -14.83 8.55 9.05
C SER A 22 -14.53 7.12 9.47
N SER A 23 -15.56 6.38 9.88
CA SER A 23 -15.50 4.92 10.02
C SER A 23 -15.21 4.19 8.70
N HIS A 24 -15.41 4.85 7.56
CA HIS A 24 -15.14 4.33 6.22
C HIS A 24 -13.84 4.86 5.62
N GLN A 25 -12.96 5.46 6.42
CA GLN A 25 -11.70 6.08 5.96
C GLN A 25 -10.93 5.20 4.97
N ARG A 26 -10.81 3.90 5.25
CA ARG A 26 -10.08 2.94 4.39
C ARG A 26 -10.70 2.83 2.99
N LYS A 27 -12.03 2.71 2.88
CA LYS A 27 -12.71 2.67 1.58
C LYS A 27 -12.57 4.00 0.85
N MET A 28 -12.73 5.11 1.57
CA MET A 28 -12.54 6.45 1.01
C MET A 28 -11.13 6.62 0.43
N ILE A 29 -10.09 6.08 1.06
CA ILE A 29 -8.71 6.15 0.52
C ILE A 29 -8.60 5.50 -0.86
N ALA A 30 -9.28 4.37 -1.10
CA ALA A 30 -9.33 3.77 -2.43
C ALA A 30 -10.15 4.62 -3.41
N GLU A 31 -11.30 5.14 -2.98
CA GLU A 31 -12.19 5.97 -3.81
C GLU A 31 -11.54 7.28 -4.25
N ILE A 32 -10.82 7.96 -3.35
CA ILE A 32 -10.11 9.17 -3.74
C ILE A 32 -9.01 8.87 -4.78
N ASN A 33 -8.54 7.63 -4.88
CA ASN A 33 -7.55 7.23 -5.88
C ASN A 33 -8.15 6.94 -7.27
N GLU A 34 -9.47 6.79 -7.39
CA GLU A 34 -10.18 6.52 -8.65
C GLU A 34 -9.77 7.42 -9.84
N PRO A 35 -9.69 8.76 -9.71
CA PRO A 35 -9.35 9.63 -10.84
C PRO A 35 -7.90 9.55 -11.31
N PHE A 36 -7.00 8.92 -10.54
CA PHE A 36 -5.59 8.82 -10.91
C PHE A 36 -5.33 7.58 -11.76
N THR A 37 -4.57 7.77 -12.83
CA THR A 37 -4.16 6.70 -13.74
C THR A 37 -2.65 6.74 -13.94
N PRO A 38 -1.86 6.55 -12.87
CA PRO A 38 -0.40 6.60 -12.98
C PRO A 38 0.10 5.45 -13.87
N SER A 39 1.03 5.76 -14.77
CA SER A 39 1.72 4.72 -15.56
C SER A 39 2.76 3.95 -14.75
N LEU A 40 3.22 4.52 -13.63
CA LEU A 40 4.23 3.95 -12.76
C LEU A 40 4.07 4.47 -11.33
N VAL A 41 4.08 3.57 -10.36
CA VAL A 41 4.24 3.87 -8.93
C VAL A 41 5.66 3.49 -8.54
N VAL A 42 6.36 4.37 -7.83
CA VAL A 42 7.70 4.11 -7.29
C VAL A 42 7.64 4.28 -5.78
N MET A 43 8.16 3.30 -5.06
CA MET A 43 8.07 3.21 -3.61
C MET A 43 9.46 3.16 -2.98
N ASP A 44 9.63 3.97 -1.93
CA ASP A 44 10.80 3.92 -1.05
C ASP A 44 10.47 3.10 0.20
N GLY A 45 11.14 1.95 0.34
CA GLY A 45 11.06 1.08 1.51
C GLY A 45 12.43 0.86 2.15
N LEU A 46 13.35 1.84 2.08
CA LEU A 46 14.62 1.74 2.79
C LEU A 46 14.40 1.64 4.30
N GLU A 47 13.52 2.49 4.84
CA GLU A 47 12.99 2.42 6.19
C GLU A 47 11.46 2.52 6.18
N ALA A 48 10.80 1.78 7.08
CA ALA A 48 9.36 1.79 7.22
C ALA A 48 8.94 1.91 8.69
N PHE A 49 7.82 2.59 8.94
CA PHE A 49 7.13 2.47 10.23
C PHE A 49 6.36 1.16 10.26
N VAL A 50 6.75 0.28 11.18
CA VAL A 50 6.07 -1.00 11.41
C VAL A 50 4.97 -0.89 12.45
N ASP A 51 4.96 0.20 13.24
CA ASP A 51 3.87 0.55 14.17
C ASP A 51 3.87 2.05 14.50
N GLY A 52 2.68 2.62 14.75
CA GLY A 52 2.48 4.00 15.22
C GLY A 52 2.70 5.15 14.21
N GLY A 53 3.11 4.84 12.97
CA GLY A 53 3.35 5.80 11.88
C GLY A 53 2.15 6.70 11.50
N PRO A 54 2.31 7.65 10.56
CA PRO A 54 3.48 7.85 9.68
C PRO A 54 4.45 8.95 10.12
N ALA A 55 4.22 9.64 11.25
CA ALA A 55 5.10 10.73 11.70
C ALA A 55 6.09 10.30 12.80
N THR A 56 5.62 9.47 13.74
CA THR A 56 6.41 8.88 14.83
C THR A 56 6.10 7.39 14.88
N GLY A 57 6.91 6.58 15.56
CA GLY A 57 6.61 5.15 15.71
C GLY A 57 7.82 4.24 15.64
N LYS A 58 7.57 2.93 15.70
CA LYS A 58 8.60 1.90 15.60
C LYS A 58 9.03 1.77 14.14
N ARG A 59 10.33 1.92 13.88
CA ARG A 59 10.92 1.79 12.54
C ARG A 59 11.60 0.44 12.36
N ALA A 60 11.61 -0.05 11.13
CA ALA A 60 12.42 -1.18 10.68
C ALA A 60 13.07 -0.86 9.33
N LYS A 61 14.24 -1.46 9.08
CA LYS A 61 14.93 -1.33 7.80
C LYS A 61 14.35 -2.32 6.79
N GLY A 62 13.75 -1.80 5.73
CA GLY A 62 13.27 -2.61 4.60
C GLY A 62 14.36 -2.86 3.55
N ASN A 63 15.26 -1.89 3.36
CA ASN A 63 16.36 -1.93 2.39
C ASN A 63 15.92 -2.28 0.95
N VAL A 64 14.76 -1.78 0.52
CA VAL A 64 14.22 -2.07 -0.81
C VAL A 64 13.61 -0.83 -1.45
N LEU A 65 13.82 -0.69 -2.75
CA LEU A 65 13.04 0.19 -3.62
C LEU A 65 12.28 -0.72 -4.60
N TRP A 66 11.03 -0.41 -4.90
CA TRP A 66 10.29 -1.13 -5.93
C TRP A 66 9.43 -0.18 -6.75
N ALA A 67 9.06 -0.63 -7.94
CA ALA A 67 8.15 0.06 -8.81
C ALA A 67 7.12 -0.90 -9.39
N SER A 68 5.95 -0.38 -9.73
CA SER A 68 4.85 -1.16 -10.30
C SER A 68 4.05 -0.32 -11.29
N ALA A 69 3.63 -0.93 -12.40
CA ALA A 69 2.64 -0.35 -13.30
C ALA A 69 1.20 -0.51 -12.78
N ASP A 70 0.99 -1.33 -11.74
CA ASP A 70 -0.30 -1.58 -11.10
C ASP A 70 -0.27 -1.10 -9.64
N ARG A 71 -1.24 -0.27 -9.27
CA ARG A 71 -1.32 0.34 -7.93
C ARG A 71 -1.63 -0.67 -6.84
N VAL A 72 -2.51 -1.63 -7.12
CA VAL A 72 -2.88 -2.67 -6.15
C VAL A 72 -1.70 -3.60 -5.91
N ALA A 73 -0.91 -3.92 -6.94
CA ALA A 73 0.35 -4.65 -6.73
C ALA A 73 1.35 -3.87 -5.87
N ALA A 74 1.48 -2.56 -6.08
CA ALA A 74 2.39 -1.74 -5.27
C ALA A 74 2.01 -1.79 -3.79
N ASP A 75 0.71 -1.62 -3.49
CA ASP A 75 0.18 -1.68 -2.12
C ASP A 75 0.29 -3.10 -1.53
N ALA A 76 -0.05 -4.13 -2.29
CA ALA A 76 0.07 -5.52 -1.85
C ALA A 76 1.51 -5.88 -1.47
N VAL A 77 2.50 -5.47 -2.27
CA VAL A 77 3.92 -5.62 -1.96
C VAL A 77 4.30 -4.82 -0.70
N GLY A 78 3.79 -3.60 -0.55
CA GLY A 78 3.98 -2.80 0.66
C GLY A 78 3.47 -3.48 1.92
N VAL A 79 2.28 -4.09 1.87
CA VAL A 79 1.73 -4.86 3.00
C VAL A 79 2.54 -6.12 3.27
N ALA A 80 2.99 -6.83 2.23
CA ALA A 80 3.87 -8.00 2.37
C ALA A 80 5.21 -7.62 3.03
N LEU A 81 5.78 -6.47 2.68
CA LEU A 81 6.97 -5.91 3.32
C LEU A 81 6.74 -5.59 4.79
N LEU A 82 5.63 -4.95 5.14
CA LEU A 82 5.28 -4.70 6.54
C LEU A 82 5.14 -6.00 7.33
N LYS A 83 4.58 -7.05 6.72
CA LYS A 83 4.53 -8.38 7.34
C LYS A 83 5.92 -8.99 7.53
N LEU A 84 6.77 -8.95 6.50
CA LEU A 84 8.16 -9.42 6.57
C LEU A 84 8.94 -8.72 7.70
N LEU A 85 8.70 -7.43 7.90
CA LEU A 85 9.37 -6.61 8.91
C LEU A 85 8.77 -6.73 10.33
N GLY A 86 7.72 -7.52 10.51
CA GLY A 86 7.07 -7.71 11.81
C GLY A 86 6.27 -6.49 12.27
N SER A 87 5.31 -6.06 11.45
CA SER A 87 4.34 -5.01 11.77
C SER A 87 3.35 -5.43 12.87
N ASN A 88 2.38 -4.58 13.17
CA ASN A 88 1.40 -4.78 14.23
C ASN A 88 0.29 -5.76 13.81
N GLU A 89 -0.53 -6.19 14.79
CA GLU A 89 -1.60 -7.18 14.59
C GLU A 89 -2.64 -6.78 13.52
N GLN A 90 -2.86 -5.48 13.30
CA GLN A 90 -3.81 -5.03 12.27
C GLN A 90 -3.33 -5.38 10.86
N ILE A 91 -2.01 -5.46 10.66
CA ILE A 91 -1.37 -5.88 9.42
C ILE A 91 -1.10 -7.38 9.44
N MET A 92 -0.54 -7.90 10.53
CA MET A 92 -0.12 -9.29 10.64
C MET A 92 -1.32 -10.25 10.58
N GLY A 93 -2.41 -9.95 11.30
CA GLY A 93 -3.55 -10.85 11.50
C GLY A 93 -4.57 -10.90 10.37
N ARG A 94 -4.34 -10.18 9.26
CA ARG A 94 -5.27 -10.12 8.12
C ARG A 94 -4.56 -10.46 6.82
N LYS A 95 -5.24 -11.17 5.91
CA LYS A 95 -4.66 -11.48 4.60
C LYS A 95 -4.47 -10.23 3.77
N ILE A 96 -3.49 -10.23 2.86
CA ILE A 96 -3.15 -9.03 2.08
C ILE A 96 -4.34 -8.58 1.22
N PHE A 97 -4.96 -9.50 0.49
CA PHE A 97 -6.15 -9.20 -0.33
C PHE A 97 -7.47 -9.11 0.46
N GLU A 98 -7.41 -9.19 1.80
CA GLU A 98 -8.54 -8.89 2.70
C GLU A 98 -8.39 -7.51 3.35
N GLN A 99 -7.28 -6.80 3.11
CA GLN A 99 -7.13 -5.41 3.56
C GLN A 99 -8.21 -4.55 2.91
N GLU A 100 -8.94 -3.80 3.72
CA GLU A 100 -10.17 -3.12 3.28
C GLU A 100 -9.92 -2.13 2.13
N GLN A 101 -8.75 -1.49 2.13
CA GLN A 101 -8.31 -0.60 1.06
C GLN A 101 -8.06 -1.36 -0.24
N ILE A 102 -7.40 -2.52 -0.18
CA ILE A 102 -7.11 -3.38 -1.33
C ILE A 102 -8.42 -3.95 -1.89
N VAL A 103 -9.30 -4.49 -1.04
CA VAL A 103 -10.63 -4.98 -1.45
C VAL A 103 -11.40 -3.88 -2.20
N ARG A 104 -11.47 -2.67 -1.62
CA ARG A 104 -12.18 -1.56 -2.26
C ARG A 104 -11.52 -1.12 -3.57
N ALA A 105 -10.20 -1.10 -3.64
CA ALA A 105 -9.48 -0.76 -4.87
C ALA A 105 -9.75 -1.76 -5.99
N VAL A 106 -9.84 -3.06 -5.67
CA VAL A 106 -10.20 -4.12 -6.62
C VAL A 106 -11.65 -3.98 -7.09
N GLU A 107 -12.60 -3.70 -6.18
CA GLU A 107 -14.01 -3.44 -6.53
C GLU A 107 -14.17 -2.26 -7.51
N LEU A 108 -13.33 -1.23 -7.34
CA LEU A 108 -13.29 -0.04 -8.20
C LEU A 108 -12.48 -0.26 -9.49
N GLY A 109 -11.89 -1.45 -9.71
CA GLY A 109 -11.11 -1.75 -10.90
C GLY A 109 -9.78 -1.01 -10.99
N LEU A 110 -9.18 -0.61 -9.86
CA LEU A 110 -7.95 0.20 -9.83
C LEU A 110 -6.67 -0.59 -10.07
N GLY A 111 -6.75 -1.93 -10.06
CA GLY A 111 -5.64 -2.83 -10.28
C GLY A 111 -6.05 -4.30 -10.14
N MET A 112 -5.06 -5.17 -10.02
CA MET A 112 -5.25 -6.63 -9.99
C MET A 112 -5.98 -7.14 -8.74
N ASP A 113 -6.64 -8.29 -8.89
CA ASP A 113 -7.55 -8.89 -7.91
C ASP A 113 -6.95 -10.02 -7.06
N ARG A 114 -5.72 -10.47 -7.37
CA ARG A 114 -5.12 -11.65 -6.75
C ARG A 114 -3.58 -11.63 -6.80
N PRO A 115 -2.89 -12.23 -5.82
CA PRO A 115 -1.43 -12.18 -5.73
C PRO A 115 -0.72 -12.92 -6.87
N GLU A 116 -1.34 -13.94 -7.47
CA GLU A 116 -0.72 -14.76 -8.54
C GLU A 116 -0.49 -13.97 -9.83
N LYS A 117 -1.15 -12.81 -9.98
CA LYS A 117 -0.94 -11.92 -11.13
C LYS A 117 0.28 -11.02 -10.97
N ILE A 118 0.92 -10.99 -9.79
CA ILE A 118 2.11 -10.19 -9.55
C ILE A 118 3.34 -10.92 -10.10
N GLU A 119 3.93 -10.37 -11.15
CA GLU A 119 5.24 -10.78 -11.65
C GLU A 119 6.34 -9.90 -11.02
N PHE A 120 7.38 -10.53 -10.47
CA PHE A 120 8.56 -9.83 -9.95
C PHE A 120 9.68 -9.86 -10.98
N ILE A 121 10.16 -8.68 -11.34
CA ILE A 121 11.33 -8.49 -12.21
C ILE A 121 12.44 -7.87 -11.36
N THR A 122 13.59 -8.52 -11.31
CA THR A 122 14.71 -8.13 -10.44
C THR A 122 16.00 -7.92 -11.26
N GLY A 123 16.85 -7.01 -10.78
CA GLY A 123 18.10 -6.65 -11.47
C GLY A 123 19.32 -7.49 -11.07
N ASP A 124 19.23 -8.20 -9.94
CA ASP A 124 20.36 -8.94 -9.36
C ASP A 124 19.90 -10.11 -8.47
N PRO A 125 20.80 -11.06 -8.14
CA PRO A 125 20.45 -12.25 -7.35
C PRO A 125 19.95 -11.98 -5.93
N ASP A 126 20.39 -10.89 -5.28
CA ASP A 126 19.95 -10.57 -3.92
C ASP A 126 18.53 -9.99 -3.95
N SER A 127 18.24 -9.16 -4.95
CA SER A 127 16.88 -8.73 -5.27
C SER A 127 15.96 -9.92 -5.59
N THR A 128 16.44 -10.92 -6.32
CA THR A 128 15.66 -12.15 -6.58
C THR A 128 15.29 -12.87 -5.30
N LYS A 129 16.27 -13.18 -4.43
CA LYS A 129 16.02 -13.83 -3.13
C LYS A 129 15.09 -13.00 -2.25
N TYR A 130 15.21 -11.68 -2.30
CA TYR A 130 14.35 -10.79 -1.54
C TYR A 130 12.92 -10.86 -2.06
N SER A 131 12.72 -10.81 -3.39
CA SER A 131 11.40 -10.93 -4.02
C SER A 131 10.73 -12.28 -3.76
N GLU A 132 11.49 -13.37 -3.65
CA GLU A 132 10.97 -14.70 -3.31
C GLU A 132 10.29 -14.71 -1.93
N LYS A 133 10.91 -14.08 -0.92
CA LYS A 133 10.31 -13.94 0.43
C LYS A 133 9.01 -13.15 0.39
N ILE A 134 8.97 -12.09 -0.40
CA ILE A 134 7.75 -11.28 -0.57
C ILE A 134 6.66 -12.08 -1.26
N LYS A 135 7.02 -12.84 -2.29
CA LYS A 135 6.10 -13.70 -3.03
C LYS A 135 5.51 -14.79 -2.13
N GLU A 136 6.33 -15.42 -1.27
CA GLU A 136 5.85 -16.39 -0.29
C GLU A 136 4.79 -15.77 0.65
N ILE A 137 5.05 -14.57 1.16
CA ILE A 137 4.10 -13.85 2.04
C ILE A 137 2.81 -13.48 1.29
N LEU A 138 2.91 -13.05 0.02
CA LEU A 138 1.76 -12.73 -0.82
C LEU A 138 0.86 -13.94 -1.07
N LEU A 139 1.46 -15.11 -1.30
CA LEU A 139 0.73 -16.35 -1.61
C LEU A 139 0.21 -17.06 -0.36
N ALA A 140 0.82 -16.84 0.81
CA ALA A 140 0.35 -17.40 2.08
C ALA A 140 -1.04 -16.86 2.49
N GLY A 141 -1.48 -15.74 1.91
CA GLY A 141 -2.73 -15.06 2.23
C GLY A 141 -2.54 -14.06 3.35
#